data_AF-A0A800FYE9-F1
#
_entry.id   AF-A0A800FYE9-F1
#
_cell.length_a   1.000
_cell.length_b   1.000
_cell.length_c   1.000
_cell.angle_alpha   90.00
_cell.angle_beta   90.00
_cell.angle_gamma   90.00
#
_symmetry.space_group_name_H-M   'P 1'
#
loop_
_entity.id
_entity.type
_entity.pdbx_description
1 polymer ?
#
loop_
_entity_poly.entity_id
_entity_poly.type
_entity_poly.pdbx_seq_one_letter_code
_entity_poly.pdbx_strand_id
1 'polypeptide(L)'
;MVSEGQEIYEGVGLCATCHGPVGDGFIGPSLIDAEWLNGSGTYEEIVVAITNGVALADVKNAMGVMMPPRGGSSITDDQVNALASYVWKLSNGG
;
A
#
# COMPACT_ATOMS: atom_id res chain seq x y z
N MET A 1 12.53 -7.80 -3.17
CA MET A 1 12.14 -8.33 -4.51
C MET A 1 10.60 -8.34 -4.64
N VAL A 2 10.00 -8.33 -5.83
CA VAL A 2 8.52 -8.33 -5.97
C VAL A 2 7.86 -9.51 -5.24
N SER A 3 8.48 -10.69 -5.26
CA SER A 3 8.01 -11.87 -4.53
C SER A 3 8.03 -11.69 -3.01
N GLU A 4 9.11 -11.13 -2.48
CA GLU A 4 9.23 -10.78 -1.06
C GLU A 4 8.20 -9.70 -0.67
N GLY A 5 7.99 -8.71 -1.53
CA GLY A 5 6.96 -7.69 -1.33
C GLY A 5 5.55 -8.29 -1.24
N GLN A 6 5.25 -9.31 -2.03
CA GLN A 6 3.99 -10.05 -1.96
C GLN A 6 3.84 -10.79 -0.62
N GLU A 7 4.89 -11.51 -0.17
CA GLU A 7 4.86 -12.22 1.12
C GLU A 7 4.64 -11.25 2.30
N ILE A 8 5.23 -10.07 2.24
CA ILE A 8 5.03 -9.01 3.24
C ILE A 8 3.59 -8.46 3.16
N TYR A 9 3.08 -8.23 1.96
CA TYR A 9 1.74 -7.70 1.71
C TYR A 9 0.64 -8.59 2.33
N GLU A 10 0.76 -9.89 2.09
CA GLU A 10 -0.18 -10.92 2.58
C GLU A 10 0.06 -11.28 4.06
N GLY A 11 1.29 -11.12 4.54
CA GLY A 11 1.72 -11.51 5.88
C GLY A 11 1.91 -10.32 6.83
N VAL A 12 3.16 -10.10 7.23
CA VAL A 12 3.53 -9.22 8.35
C VAL A 12 3.24 -7.73 8.10
N GLY A 13 3.09 -7.31 6.85
CA GLY A 13 2.75 -5.94 6.48
C GLY A 13 1.26 -5.62 6.62
N LEU A 14 0.41 -6.63 6.82
CA LEU A 14 -1.03 -6.52 7.07
C LEU A 14 -1.83 -5.77 5.98
N CYS A 15 -1.23 -5.58 4.81
CA CYS A 15 -1.75 -4.72 3.75
C CYS A 15 -3.04 -5.31 3.15
N ALA A 16 -3.04 -6.63 2.93
CA ALA A 16 -4.19 -7.37 2.40
C ALA A 16 -5.45 -7.26 3.26
N THR A 17 -5.31 -6.98 4.56
CA THR A 17 -6.44 -6.81 5.49
C THR A 17 -7.33 -5.62 5.11
N CYS A 18 -6.71 -4.55 4.59
CA CYS A 18 -7.41 -3.34 4.23
C CYS A 18 -7.61 -3.22 2.71
N HIS A 19 -6.61 -3.62 1.93
CA HIS A 19 -6.57 -3.44 0.48
C HIS A 19 -6.98 -4.69 -0.31
N GLY A 20 -7.38 -5.76 0.37
CA GLY A 20 -7.76 -7.04 -0.26
C GLY A 20 -6.54 -7.89 -0.61
N PRO A 21 -6.69 -9.22 -0.75
CA PRO A 21 -5.57 -10.13 -1.03
C PRO A 21 -4.93 -9.88 -2.40
N VAL A 22 -5.68 -9.30 -3.34
CA VAL A 22 -5.21 -8.99 -4.70
C VAL A 22 -5.07 -7.49 -4.96
N GLY A 23 -5.21 -6.65 -3.94
CA GLY A 23 -5.16 -5.19 -4.09
C GLY A 23 -6.42 -4.58 -4.71
N ASP A 24 -7.54 -5.28 -4.73
CA ASP A 24 -8.83 -4.82 -5.27
C ASP A 24 -9.56 -3.81 -4.36
N GLY A 25 -9.05 -3.61 -3.15
CA GLY A 25 -9.60 -2.67 -2.17
C GLY A 25 -10.77 -3.26 -1.38
N PHE A 26 -10.94 -2.78 -0.16
CA PHE A 26 -12.11 -3.10 0.67
C PHE A 26 -12.34 -1.98 1.70
N ILE A 27 -11.50 -1.92 2.72
CA ILE A 27 -11.46 -0.83 3.70
C ILE A 27 -10.60 0.31 3.13
N GLY A 28 -9.42 -0.05 2.63
CA GLY A 28 -8.54 0.83 1.87
C GLY A 28 -8.92 0.86 0.38
N PRO A 29 -8.42 1.85 -0.37
CA PRO A 29 -8.66 1.95 -1.81
C PRO A 29 -8.06 0.76 -2.57
N SER A 30 -8.58 0.54 -3.78
CA SER A 30 -7.95 -0.34 -4.78
C SER A 30 -6.52 0.15 -5.07
N LEU A 31 -5.58 -0.79 -5.13
CA LEU A 31 -4.18 -0.59 -5.51
C LEU A 31 -3.91 -1.08 -6.94
N ILE A 32 -4.88 -1.75 -7.58
CA ILE A 32 -4.79 -2.19 -8.97
C ILE A 32 -5.33 -1.14 -9.95
N ASP A 33 -5.97 -0.09 -9.45
CA ASP A 33 -6.51 0.99 -10.28
C ASP A 33 -5.38 1.82 -10.91
N ALA A 34 -5.66 2.33 -12.11
CA ALA A 34 -4.74 3.22 -12.81
C ALA A 34 -4.67 4.63 -12.19
N GLU A 35 -5.67 5.00 -11.38
CA GLU A 35 -5.77 6.31 -10.76
C GLU A 35 -5.47 6.23 -9.26
N TRP A 36 -4.52 7.04 -8.81
CA TRP A 36 -4.10 7.11 -7.42
C TRP A 36 -4.81 8.26 -6.69
N LEU A 37 -5.42 7.96 -5.53
CA LEU A 37 -6.08 8.98 -4.71
C LEU A 37 -5.10 10.03 -4.14
N ASN A 38 -3.86 9.59 -3.89
CA ASN A 38 -2.80 10.41 -3.30
C ASN A 38 -1.56 10.39 -4.20
N GLY A 39 -1.51 11.32 -5.16
CA GLY A 39 -0.35 11.52 -6.03
C GLY A 39 -0.49 10.82 -7.38
N SER A 40 0.66 10.48 -7.96
CA SER A 40 0.79 9.92 -9.31
C SER A 40 0.96 8.40 -9.31
N GLY A 41 1.23 7.81 -8.14
CA GLY A 41 1.52 6.39 -7.99
C GLY A 41 2.95 6.02 -8.33
N THR A 42 3.90 6.95 -8.23
CA THR A 42 5.31 6.60 -8.45
C THR A 42 5.82 5.71 -7.32
N TYR A 43 6.88 4.94 -7.60
CA TYR A 43 7.49 4.07 -6.60
C TYR A 43 7.87 4.86 -5.32
N GLU A 44 8.45 6.05 -5.47
CA GLU A 44 8.86 6.90 -4.35
C GLU A 44 7.66 7.38 -3.53
N GLU A 45 6.56 7.76 -4.19
CA GLU A 45 5.32 8.15 -3.51
C GLU A 45 4.72 6.98 -2.73
N ILE A 46 4.75 5.77 -3.30
CA ILE A 46 4.30 4.54 -2.63
C ILE A 46 5.15 4.25 -1.40
N VAL A 47 6.49 4.36 -1.50
CA VAL A 47 7.39 4.19 -0.35
C VAL A 47 7.05 5.19 0.76
N VAL A 48 6.83 6.46 0.42
CA VAL A 48 6.47 7.50 1.41
C VAL A 48 5.10 7.21 2.04
N ALA A 49 4.11 6.83 1.25
CA ALA A 49 2.78 6.49 1.73
C ALA A 49 2.79 5.27 2.66
N ILE A 50 3.56 4.23 2.33
CA ILE A 50 3.74 3.07 3.21
C ILE A 50 4.48 3.46 4.48
N THR A 51 5.55 4.25 4.38
CA THR A 51 6.39 4.61 5.53
C THR A 51 5.63 5.45 6.56
N ASN A 52 4.93 6.47 6.08
CA ASN A 52 4.28 7.47 6.93
C ASN A 52 2.79 7.21 7.15
N GLY A 53 2.17 6.36 6.33
CA GLY A 53 0.73 6.22 6.29
C GLY A 53 0.03 7.43 5.67
N VAL A 54 -1.29 7.45 5.80
CA VAL A 54 -2.18 8.53 5.36
C VAL A 54 -3.02 8.92 6.58
N ALA A 55 -2.76 10.11 7.14
CA ALA A 55 -3.47 10.61 8.30
C ALA A 55 -4.93 10.92 7.98
N LEU A 56 -5.83 10.86 8.98
CA LEU A 56 -7.27 11.15 8.81
C LEU A 56 -7.56 12.48 8.12
N ALA A 57 -6.73 13.51 8.35
CA ALA A 57 -6.86 14.81 7.72
C ALA A 57 -6.66 14.78 6.18
N ASP A 58 -5.94 13.78 5.69
CA ASP A 58 -5.54 13.62 4.29
C ASP A 58 -6.24 12.42 3.61
N VAL A 59 -7.16 11.74 4.32
CA VAL A 59 -7.87 10.58 3.78
C VAL A 59 -8.85 11.03 2.70
N LYS A 60 -8.71 10.40 1.53
CA LYS A 60 -9.63 10.56 0.39
C LYS A 60 -10.37 9.26 0.03
N ASN A 61 -10.17 8.18 0.78
CA ASN A 61 -10.88 6.93 0.51
C ASN A 61 -12.35 7.03 0.95
N ALA A 62 -13.20 6.21 0.31
CA ALA A 62 -14.65 6.25 0.51
C ALA A 62 -15.09 5.96 1.95
N MET A 63 -14.28 5.20 2.70
CA MET A 63 -14.59 4.79 4.07
C MET A 63 -14.16 5.82 5.14
N GLY A 64 -13.38 6.84 4.77
CA GLY A 64 -12.84 7.82 5.72
C GLY A 64 -11.84 7.21 6.72
N VAL A 65 -11.19 6.09 6.36
CA VAL A 65 -10.28 5.36 7.25
C VAL A 65 -8.83 5.77 6.99
N MET A 66 -8.07 6.07 8.04
CA MET A 66 -6.64 6.36 7.90
C MET A 66 -5.82 5.12 7.57
N MET A 67 -4.74 5.31 6.83
CA MET A 67 -3.70 4.29 6.65
C MET A 67 -2.64 4.52 7.74
N PRO A 68 -2.44 3.60 8.69
CA PRO A 68 -1.36 3.75 9.67
C PRO A 68 0.02 3.64 9.01
N PRO A 69 1.06 4.28 9.59
CA PRO A 69 2.44 4.06 9.17
C PRO A 69 2.77 2.58 9.12
N ARG A 70 3.38 2.12 8.01
CA ARG A 70 3.77 0.73 7.76
C ARG A 70 2.62 -0.28 7.91
N GLY A 71 1.38 0.12 7.61
CA GLY A 71 0.21 -0.75 7.79
C GLY A 71 -0.06 -1.11 9.26
N GLY A 72 0.51 -0.36 10.22
CA GLY A 72 0.43 -0.68 11.64
C GLY A 72 1.37 -1.80 12.07
N SER A 73 2.28 -2.23 11.19
CA SER A 73 3.27 -3.27 11.44
C SER A 73 4.64 -2.69 11.80
N SER A 74 5.59 -3.56 12.12
CA SER A 74 6.99 -3.20 12.41
C SER A 74 7.95 -3.63 11.29
N ILE A 75 7.52 -3.54 10.02
CA ILE A 75 8.36 -3.84 8.87
C ILE A 75 9.53 -2.84 8.73
N THR A 76 10.69 -3.34 8.28
CA THR A 76 11.90 -2.53 8.08
C THR A 76 11.83 -1.69 6.82
N ASP A 77 12.76 -0.74 6.65
CA ASP A 77 12.84 0.09 5.44
C ASP A 77 13.07 -0.73 4.17
N ASP A 78 13.90 -1.78 4.27
CA ASP A 78 14.13 -2.71 3.16
C ASP A 78 12.85 -3.47 2.77
N GLN A 79 12.05 -3.86 3.78
CA GLN A 79 10.75 -4.49 3.57
C GLN A 79 9.73 -3.51 2.97
N VAL A 80 9.76 -2.24 3.37
CA VAL A 80 8.95 -1.18 2.74
C VAL A 80 9.31 -1.05 1.26
N ASN A 81 10.59 -1.05 0.91
CA ASN A 81 11.04 -0.96 -0.48
C ASN A 81 10.59 -2.17 -1.31
N ALA A 82 10.74 -3.38 -0.76
CA ALA A 82 10.25 -4.61 -1.40
C ALA A 82 8.73 -4.57 -1.61
N LEU A 83 7.97 -4.14 -0.59
CA LEU A 83 6.53 -3.99 -0.63
C LEU A 83 6.08 -2.94 -1.64
N ALA A 84 6.72 -1.78 -1.67
CA ALA A 84 6.44 -0.72 -2.63
C ALA A 84 6.66 -1.19 -4.08
N SER A 85 7.69 -2.02 -4.31
CA SER A 85 7.94 -2.62 -5.62
C SER A 85 6.78 -3.54 -6.06
N TYR A 86 6.24 -4.32 -5.12
CA TYR A 86 5.08 -5.18 -5.38
C TYR A 86 3.81 -4.37 -5.64
N VAL A 87 3.52 -3.37 -4.81
CA VAL A 87 2.35 -2.48 -4.98
C VAL A 87 2.42 -1.71 -6.30
N TRP A 88 3.60 -1.20 -6.67
CA TRP A 88 3.79 -0.53 -7.96
C TRP A 88 3.50 -1.48 -9.13
N LYS A 89 3.91 -2.75 -9.03
CA LYS A 89 3.59 -3.77 -10.04
C LYS A 89 2.07 -3.99 -10.16
N LEU A 90 1.32 -4.00 -9.05
CA LEU A 90 -0.13 -4.19 -9.06
C LEU A 90 -0.84 -3.16 -9.94
N SER A 91 -0.45 -1.88 -9.86
CA SER A 91 -1.05 -0.80 -10.66
C SER A 91 -0.55 -0.73 -12.11
N ASN A 92 0.51 -1.44 -12.47
CA ASN A 92 1.18 -1.37 -13.78
C ASN A 92 1.06 -2.68 -14.60
N GLY A 93 0.04 -3.50 -14.32
CA GLY A 93 -0.31 -4.67 -15.14
C GLY A 93 0.42 -5.95 -14.74
N GLY A 94 0.26 -6.36 -13.48
CA GLY A 94 0.94 -7.51 -12.91
C GLY A 94 0.58 -8.88 -13.47
#